data_AF-A0A380P9A2-F1
#
_entry.id   AF-A0A380P9A2-F1
#
_cell.length_a   1.000
_cell.length_b   1.000
_cell.length_c   1.000
_cell.angle_alpha   90.00
_cell.angle_beta   90.00
_cell.angle_gamma   90.00
#
_symmetry.space_group_name_H-M   'P 1'
#
loop_
_entity.id
_entity.type
_entity.pdbx_description
1 polymer ?
#
loop_
_entity_poly.entity_id
_entity_poly.type
_entity_poly.pdbx_seq_one_letter_code
_entity_poly.pdbx_strand_id
1 'polypeptide(L)'
;MNQDIEVSKNNRIVGNEVVVRAFFMQLMRYYHAQIETTIIQSTPQDHLVTDQLVDKLLDIYGLTQDMTNERVISLQVLIWLIRVQNGHYLHDQDLPHIWLMQPTGLRPINN
;
A
#
# COMPACT_ATOMS: atom_id res chain seq x y z
N MET A 1 -7.81 18.87 14.35
CA MET A 1 -8.11 18.86 12.90
C MET A 1 -7.48 17.61 12.34
N ASN A 2 -8.27 16.63 11.89
CA ASN A 2 -7.79 15.42 11.22
C ASN A 2 -7.33 15.81 9.82
N GLN A 3 -6.03 15.99 9.61
CA GLN A 3 -5.48 15.97 8.26
C GLN A 3 -4.68 14.68 8.13
N ASP A 4 -5.34 13.65 7.57
CA ASP A 4 -4.72 12.33 7.38
C ASP A 4 -3.66 12.34 6.26
N ILE A 5 -3.62 13.41 5.45
CA ILE A 5 -2.65 13.65 4.37
C ILE A 5 -2.26 15.14 4.35
N GLU A 6 -0.97 15.40 4.19
CA GLU A 6 -0.38 16.74 4.07
C GLU A 6 0.70 16.79 2.98
N VAL A 7 1.01 18.00 2.49
CA VAL A 7 2.17 18.25 1.62
C VAL A 7 3.27 18.90 2.44
N SER A 8 4.38 18.19 2.61
CA SER A 8 5.56 18.67 3.33
C SER A 8 6.26 19.82 2.58
N LYS A 9 7.16 20.53 3.28
CA LYS A 9 7.98 21.63 2.72
C LYS A 9 8.85 21.23 1.53
N ASN A 10 9.14 19.93 1.38
CA ASN A 10 9.92 19.39 0.27
C ASN A 10 9.02 18.87 -0.87
N ASN A 11 7.76 19.33 -0.93
CA ASN A 11 6.75 18.91 -1.90
C ASN A 11 6.49 17.39 -1.90
N ARG A 12 6.62 16.74 -0.75
CA ARG A 12 6.29 15.31 -0.57
C ARG A 12 4.95 15.15 0.12
N ILE A 13 4.15 14.19 -0.35
CA ILE A 13 2.91 13.77 0.31
C ILE A 13 3.27 12.89 1.52
N VAL A 14 2.83 13.32 2.70
CA VAL A 14 3.07 12.67 4.00
C VAL A 14 1.74 12.57 4.77
N GLY A 15 1.68 11.71 5.79
CA GLY A 15 0.47 11.50 6.58
C GLY A 15 0.40 10.07 7.07
N ASN A 16 -0.80 9.62 7.42
CA ASN A 16 -1.05 8.22 7.73
C ASN A 16 -0.80 7.37 6.46
N GLU A 17 0.13 6.42 6.50
CA GLU A 17 0.54 5.71 5.29
C GLU A 17 -0.54 4.81 4.68
N VAL A 18 -1.49 4.30 5.46
CA VAL A 18 -2.66 3.59 4.89
C VAL A 18 -3.47 4.55 4.03
N VAL A 19 -3.74 5.75 4.55
CA VAL A 19 -4.53 6.77 3.86
C VAL A 19 -3.80 7.31 2.64
N VAL A 20 -2.48 7.57 2.75
CA VAL A 20 -1.67 8.02 1.62
C VAL A 20 -1.60 6.97 0.49
N ARG A 21 -1.38 5.69 0.82
CA ARG A 21 -1.37 4.61 -0.18
C ARG A 21 -2.73 4.46 -0.86
N ALA A 22 -3.83 4.56 -0.10
CA ALA A 22 -5.17 4.53 -0.65
C ALA A 22 -5.46 5.74 -1.56
N PHE A 23 -4.97 6.93 -1.20
CA PHE A 23 -5.06 8.12 -2.03
C PHE A 23 -4.41 7.91 -3.40
N PHE A 24 -3.16 7.40 -3.44
CA PHE A 24 -2.50 7.08 -4.70
C PHE A 24 -3.25 6.02 -5.51
N MET A 25 -3.75 4.95 -4.86
CA MET A 25 -4.55 3.93 -5.55
C MET A 25 -5.76 4.54 -6.26
N GLN A 26 -6.51 5.42 -5.59
CA GLN A 26 -7.69 6.04 -6.19
C GLN A 26 -7.35 7.02 -7.30
N LEU A 27 -6.28 7.81 -7.11
CA LEU A 27 -5.80 8.72 -8.14
C LEU A 27 -5.43 7.96 -9.42
N MET A 28 -4.68 6.86 -9.29
CA MET A 28 -4.22 6.06 -10.43
C MET A 28 -5.37 5.33 -11.13
N ARG A 29 -6.36 4.84 -10.38
CA ARG A 29 -7.60 4.29 -10.97
C ARG A 29 -8.38 5.35 -11.72
N TYR A 30 -8.44 6.60 -11.25
CA TYR A 30 -9.17 7.66 -11.91
C TYR A 30 -8.54 8.10 -13.24
N TYR A 31 -7.20 8.16 -13.30
CA TYR A 31 -6.45 8.60 -14.49
C TYR A 31 -6.15 7.49 -15.51
N HIS A 32 -6.84 6.34 -15.41
CA HIS A 32 -6.77 5.17 -16.31
C HIS A 32 -5.83 5.29 -17.53
N ALA A 33 -4.71 4.57 -17.49
CA ALA A 33 -3.98 4.02 -18.64
C ALA A 33 -3.09 4.91 -19.54
N GLN A 34 -2.92 6.22 -19.31
CA GLN A 34 -1.95 7.01 -20.11
C GLN A 34 -0.83 7.70 -19.31
N ILE A 35 -0.94 7.78 -17.98
CA ILE A 35 -0.02 8.53 -17.12
C ILE A 35 0.38 7.69 -15.89
N GLU A 36 0.49 6.35 -16.05
CA GLU A 36 0.80 5.43 -14.95
C GLU A 36 2.19 5.66 -14.32
N THR A 37 3.09 6.39 -14.98
CA THR A 37 4.49 6.57 -14.54
C THR A 37 4.85 8.00 -14.13
N THR A 38 3.94 8.96 -14.31
CA THR A 38 4.28 10.38 -14.06
C THR A 38 3.88 10.83 -12.66
N ILE A 39 2.83 10.23 -12.09
CA ILE A 39 2.35 10.57 -10.75
C ILE A 39 3.18 9.84 -9.68
N ILE A 40 3.34 8.54 -9.86
CA ILE A 40 4.27 7.73 -9.07
C ILE A 40 5.52 7.69 -9.93
N GLN A 41 6.59 8.37 -9.52
CA GLN A 41 7.84 8.47 -10.29
C GLN A 41 8.55 7.09 -10.34
N SER A 42 7.94 6.12 -11.02
CA SER A 42 8.42 4.74 -11.15
C SER A 42 9.30 4.58 -12.38
N THR A 43 10.25 3.66 -12.28
CA THR A 43 11.14 3.26 -13.39
C THR A 43 10.67 1.94 -13.99
N PRO A 44 11.08 1.60 -15.23
CA PRO A 44 10.82 0.27 -15.80
C PRO A 44 11.31 -0.89 -14.92
N GLN A 45 12.38 -0.67 -14.15
CA GLN A 45 12.89 -1.65 -13.20
C GLN A 45 11.92 -1.88 -12.04
N ASP A 46 11.24 -0.84 -11.56
CA ASP A 46 10.25 -0.98 -10.49
C ASP A 46 9.02 -1.78 -10.95
N HIS A 47 8.64 -1.64 -12.22
CA HIS A 47 7.60 -2.48 -12.83
C HIS A 47 8.03 -3.96 -12.89
N LEU A 48 9.25 -4.25 -13.34
CA LEU A 48 9.77 -5.62 -13.36
C LEU A 48 9.82 -6.25 -11.95
N VAL A 49 10.25 -5.49 -10.95
CA VAL A 49 10.28 -5.95 -9.55
C VAL A 49 8.85 -6.16 -9.02
N THR A 50 7.92 -5.27 -9.38
CA THR A 50 6.52 -5.39 -9.01
C THR A 50 5.91 -6.68 -9.56
N ASP A 51 6.10 -6.97 -10.85
CA ASP A 51 5.56 -8.17 -11.49
C ASP A 51 6.08 -9.44 -10.80
N GLN A 52 7.40 -9.50 -10.52
CA GLN A 52 8.00 -10.62 -9.79
C GLN A 52 7.46 -10.79 -8.36
N LEU A 53 7.12 -9.70 -7.68
CA LEU A 53 6.51 -9.75 -6.35
C LEU A 53 5.06 -10.23 -6.42
N VAL A 54 4.30 -9.76 -7.40
CA VAL A 54 2.90 -10.14 -7.61
C VAL A 54 2.79 -11.62 -7.92
N ASP A 55 3.61 -12.14 -8.84
CA ASP A 55 3.65 -13.56 -9.18
C ASP A 55 3.88 -14.43 -7.94
N LYS A 56 4.84 -14.06 -7.09
CA LYS A 56 5.12 -14.75 -5.83
C LYS A 56 3.96 -14.68 -4.85
N LEU A 57 3.29 -13.53 -4.75
CA LEU A 57 2.13 -13.36 -3.86
C LEU A 57 0.96 -14.23 -4.32
N LEU A 58 0.66 -14.25 -5.62
CA LEU A 58 -0.41 -15.07 -6.18
C LEU A 58 -0.15 -16.56 -5.94
N ASP A 59 1.10 -17.01 -6.11
CA ASP A 59 1.52 -18.38 -5.83
C ASP A 59 1.36 -18.75 -4.34
N ILE A 60 1.85 -17.91 -3.42
CA ILE A 60 1.76 -18.14 -1.96
C ILE A 60 0.31 -18.30 -1.49
N TYR A 61 -0.60 -17.46 -2.02
CA TYR A 61 -2.00 -17.44 -1.59
C TYR A 61 -2.91 -18.33 -2.44
N GLY A 62 -2.37 -19.03 -3.45
CA GLY A 62 -3.15 -19.87 -4.36
C GLY A 62 -4.23 -19.10 -5.11
N LEU A 63 -3.99 -17.83 -5.42
CA LEU A 63 -4.96 -16.97 -6.08
C LEU A 63 -4.91 -17.20 -7.59
N THR A 64 -6.07 -17.44 -8.19
CA THR A 64 -6.19 -17.58 -9.65
C THR A 64 -5.99 -16.22 -10.33
N GLN A 65 -5.20 -16.20 -11.41
CA GLN A 65 -4.98 -15.03 -12.27
C GLN A 65 -6.27 -14.60 -12.98
N ASP A 66 -7.09 -13.79 -12.32
CA ASP A 66 -8.03 -12.91 -13.02
C ASP A 66 -7.28 -11.63 -13.38
N MET A 67 -7.20 -11.33 -14.68
CA MET A 67 -6.50 -10.15 -15.23
C MET A 67 -6.91 -8.83 -14.57
N THR A 68 -8.15 -8.72 -14.07
CA THR A 68 -8.60 -7.50 -13.40
C THR A 68 -8.01 -7.38 -12.00
N ASN A 69 -7.93 -8.50 -11.27
CA ASN A 69 -7.35 -8.55 -9.93
C ASN A 69 -5.83 -8.36 -9.99
N GLU A 70 -5.17 -8.97 -10.98
CA GLU A 70 -3.73 -8.86 -11.17
C GLU A 70 -3.30 -7.40 -11.35
N ARG A 71 -3.95 -6.64 -12.25
CA ARG A 71 -3.62 -5.23 -12.46
C ARG A 71 -3.80 -4.37 -11.21
N VAL A 72 -4.85 -4.63 -10.42
CA VAL A 72 -5.09 -3.89 -9.17
C VAL A 72 -4.03 -4.23 -8.14
N ILE A 73 -3.67 -5.51 -8.00
CA ILE A 73 -2.63 -5.98 -7.09
C ILE A 73 -1.27 -5.41 -7.51
N SER A 74 -0.92 -5.45 -8.80
CA SER A 74 0.33 -4.88 -9.32
C SER A 74 0.43 -3.39 -9.04
N LEU A 75 -0.64 -2.63 -9.29
CA LEU A 75 -0.65 -1.20 -8.98
C LEU A 75 -0.47 -0.94 -7.49
N GLN A 76 -1.10 -1.74 -6.64
CA GLN A 76 -0.98 -1.63 -5.19
C GLN A 76 0.44 -1.94 -4.71
N VAL A 77 1.04 -3.02 -5.21
CA VAL A 77 2.42 -3.40 -4.90
C VAL A 77 3.40 -2.34 -5.39
N LEU A 78 3.20 -1.78 -6.59
CA LEU A 78 4.04 -0.71 -7.13
C LEU A 78 4.01 0.54 -6.24
N ILE A 79 2.82 0.98 -5.82
CA ILE A 79 2.68 2.12 -4.90
C ILE A 79 3.46 1.84 -3.61
N TRP A 80 3.34 0.65 -3.05
CA TRP A 80 4.02 0.28 -1.81
C TRP A 80 5.53 0.27 -1.97
N LEU A 81 6.04 -0.31 -3.07
CA LEU A 81 7.46 -0.36 -3.39
C LEU A 81 8.05 1.05 -3.43
N ILE A 82 7.43 1.95 -4.19
CA ILE A 82 7.92 3.32 -4.33
C ILE A 82 7.85 4.09 -3.01
N ARG A 83 6.80 3.92 -2.19
CA ARG A 83 6.72 4.53 -0.85
C ARG A 83 7.88 4.05 0.03
N VAL A 84 8.12 2.74 0.08
CA VAL A 84 9.20 2.15 0.89
C VAL A 84 10.58 2.62 0.43
N GLN A 85 10.86 2.62 -0.88
CA GLN A 85 12.12 3.14 -1.43
C GLN A 85 12.37 4.61 -1.07
N ASN A 86 11.30 5.40 -0.90
CA ASN A 86 11.38 6.80 -0.47
C ASN A 86 11.38 7.00 1.05
N GLY A 87 11.46 5.92 1.84
CA GLY A 87 11.53 5.95 3.30
C GLY A 87 10.18 6.13 4.00
N HIS A 88 9.07 5.87 3.30
CA HIS A 88 7.71 5.95 3.83
C HIS A 88 7.21 4.56 4.25
N TYR A 89 7.33 4.27 5.55
CA TYR A 89 6.99 2.97 6.14
C TYR A 89 5.62 2.99 6.81
N LEU A 90 4.96 1.85 6.81
CA LEU A 90 3.74 1.66 7.58
C LEU A 90 4.12 1.53 9.06
N HIS A 91 3.55 2.38 9.91
CA HIS A 91 3.71 2.32 11.36
C HIS A 91 2.47 1.74 12.03
N ASP A 92 2.60 1.22 13.26
CA ASP A 92 1.47 0.65 14.00
C ASP A 92 0.33 1.64 14.19
N GLN A 93 0.65 2.92 14.42
CA GLN A 93 -0.34 4.00 14.53
C GLN A 93 -1.14 4.25 13.24
N ASP A 94 -0.63 3.80 12.09
CA ASP A 94 -1.32 3.97 10.82
C ASP A 94 -2.44 2.93 10.64
N LEU A 95 -2.35 1.81 11.36
CA LEU A 95 -3.29 0.71 11.26
C LEU A 95 -4.60 1.04 12.01
N PRO A 96 -5.76 0.63 11.47
CA PRO A 96 -7.02 0.72 12.21
C PRO A 96 -6.91 0.00 13.55
N HIS A 97 -7.39 0.62 14.63
CA HIS A 97 -7.30 0.06 16.00
C HIS A 97 -7.88 -1.36 16.15
N ILE A 98 -8.74 -1.80 15.23
CA ILE A 98 -9.32 -3.15 15.20
C ILE A 98 -8.23 -4.22 14.96
N TRP A 99 -7.12 -3.87 14.30
CA TRP A 99 -6.06 -4.80 13.92
C TRP A 99 -4.96 -4.93 14.98
N LEU A 100 -4.90 -3.99 15.92
CA LEU A 100 -3.94 -3.96 17.02
C LEU A 100 -4.46 -4.66 18.29
N MET A 101 -5.71 -5.15 18.29
CA MET A 101 -6.21 -6.00 19.36
C MET A 101 -5.48 -7.34 19.31
N GLN A 102 -4.47 -7.50 20.19
CA GLN A 102 -3.97 -8.81 20.58
C GLN A 102 -5.17 -9.71 20.97
N PRO A 103 -5.11 -11.03 20.73
CA PRO A 103 -6.08 -11.93 21.32
C PRO A 103 -6.02 -11.70 22.82
N THR A 104 -7.10 -11.14 23.37
CA THR A 104 -7.19 -10.89 24.81
C THR A 104 -7.00 -12.23 25.49
N GLY A 105 -5.86 -12.34 26.17
CA GLY A 105 -5.48 -13.51 26.91
C GLY A 105 -6.61 -13.94 27.84
N LEU A 106 -6.74 -15.25 27.93
CA LEU A 106 -7.45 -15.98 28.98
C LEU A 106 -7.54 -15.15 30.27
N ARG A 107 -8.77 -14.91 30.74
CA ARG A 107 -8.99 -14.32 32.07
C ARG A 107 -8.24 -15.14 33.12
N PRO A 108 -7.56 -14.52 34.10
CA PRO A 108 -7.04 -15.28 35.21
C PRO A 108 -8.20 -15.94 35.94
N ILE A 109 -8.10 -17.26 36.12
CA ILE A 109 -8.95 -18.00 37.06
C ILE A 109 -8.44 -17.60 38.44
N ASN A 110 -9.18 -16.73 39.13
CA ASN A 110 -8.95 -16.48 40.54
C ASN A 110 -9.45 -17.71 41.33
N ASN A 111 -8.53 -18.35 42.07
CA ASN A 111 -8.85 -19.23 43.19
C ASN A 111 -9.17 -18.40 44.43
#